data_AF-A0A0C1RHP8-F1
#
_entry.id   AF-A0A0C1RHP8-F1
#
_cell.length_a   1.000
_cell.length_b   1.000
_cell.length_c   1.000
_cell.angle_alpha   90.00
_cell.angle_beta   90.00
_cell.angle_gamma   90.00
#
_symmetry.space_group_name_H-M   'P 1'
#
loop_
_entity.id
_entity.type
_entity.pdbx_description
1 polymer ?
#
loop_
_entity_poly.entity_id
_entity_poly.type
_entity_poly.pdbx_seq_one_letter_code
_entity_poly.pdbx_strand_id
1 'polypeptide(L)'
;MSSFWTPDGEHTIQPEPQNDEIDPNAGEFDHLSPEDRERAEAMVQEMAAAQERIAQTPVAVVISTHLMGLYELAAIHLSQQPPNLKDASLAINALGAVMDKLINQLGESEETLKDALHQIRMAYVSLEQRDNMTSESEEENSGPETT
;
A
#
# COMPACT_ATOMS: atom_id res chain seq x y z
N MET A 1 3.92 -21.26 24.97
CA MET A 1 5.26 -20.82 25.42
C MET A 1 5.99 -20.39 24.17
N SER A 2 6.03 -19.08 23.90
CA SER A 2 6.56 -18.55 22.63
C SER A 2 7.96 -18.00 22.88
N SER A 3 8.98 -18.69 22.36
CA SER A 3 10.37 -18.24 22.40
C SER A 3 10.62 -17.31 21.21
N PHE A 4 11.01 -16.06 21.47
CA PHE A 4 11.49 -15.14 20.45
C PHE A 4 12.97 -15.42 20.22
N TRP A 5 13.34 -15.71 18.97
CA TRP A 5 14.74 -15.92 18.60
C TRP A 5 15.43 -14.56 18.40
N THR A 6 16.44 -14.29 19.22
CA THR A 6 17.46 -13.25 18.98
C THR A 6 18.78 -13.92 18.58
N PRO A 7 19.57 -13.37 17.65
CA PRO A 7 20.79 -14.02 17.13
C PRO A 7 21.90 -14.30 18.17
N ASP A 8 21.72 -13.86 19.42
CA ASP A 8 22.66 -14.04 20.54
C ASP A 8 22.03 -14.75 21.76
N GLY A 9 21.18 -15.76 21.52
CA GLY A 9 20.68 -16.67 22.56
C GLY A 9 19.26 -16.36 23.09
N GLU A 10 18.60 -17.39 23.63
CA GLU A 10 17.20 -17.37 24.06
C GLU A 10 16.99 -16.54 25.35
N HIS A 11 16.26 -15.43 25.27
CA HIS A 11 15.78 -14.70 26.45
C HIS A 11 14.43 -15.25 26.92
N THR A 12 14.40 -15.91 28.08
CA THR A 12 13.13 -16.31 28.72
C THR A 12 12.57 -15.12 29.51
N ILE A 13 11.48 -14.53 29.02
CA ILE A 13 10.77 -13.44 29.71
C ILE A 13 10.00 -14.04 30.90
N GLN A 14 10.38 -13.68 32.12
CA GLN A 14 9.60 -13.99 33.32
C GLN A 14 8.50 -12.92 33.48
N PRO A 15 7.23 -13.28 33.72
CA PRO A 15 6.19 -12.29 33.96
C PRO A 15 6.32 -11.74 35.38
N GLU A 16 6.67 -10.46 35.50
CA GLU A 16 6.62 -9.71 36.76
C GLU A 16 5.17 -9.32 37.13
N PRO A 17 4.87 -9.13 38.44
CA PRO A 17 3.51 -8.91 38.90
C PRO A 17 3.00 -7.52 38.50
N GLN A 18 1.74 -7.51 38.05
CA GLN A 18 0.98 -6.31 37.71
C GLN A 18 0.84 -5.37 38.91
N ASN A 19 1.44 -4.17 38.86
CA ASN A 19 0.75 -2.90 39.10
C ASN A 19 1.71 -1.71 38.94
N ASP A 20 1.49 -0.91 37.90
CA ASP A 20 1.33 0.54 37.96
C ASP A 20 1.03 0.99 36.52
N GLU A 21 0.24 2.04 36.33
CA GLU A 21 -0.04 2.62 35.02
C GLU A 21 1.28 3.05 34.35
N ILE A 22 1.86 2.16 33.53
CA ILE A 22 2.96 2.52 32.65
C ILE A 22 2.34 3.36 31.54
N ASP A 23 2.50 4.68 31.64
CA ASP A 23 2.45 5.54 30.45
C ASP A 23 3.42 4.91 29.44
N PRO A 24 2.94 4.42 28.28
CA PRO A 24 3.79 3.68 27.34
C PRO A 24 4.95 4.53 26.80
N ASN A 25 4.91 5.86 27.00
CA ASN A 25 5.98 6.79 26.62
C ASN A 25 6.87 7.26 27.79
N ALA A 26 6.57 6.90 29.05
CA ALA A 26 7.37 7.35 30.19
C ALA A 26 8.71 6.62 30.23
N GLY A 27 9.75 7.24 29.66
CA GLY A 27 11.13 6.76 29.71
C GLY A 27 11.66 6.13 28.43
N GLU A 28 10.95 6.21 27.30
CA GLU A 28 11.36 5.56 26.03
C GLU A 28 12.76 5.99 25.55
N PHE A 29 13.20 7.19 25.91
CA PHE A 29 14.52 7.73 25.55
C PHE A 29 15.52 7.84 26.71
N ASP A 30 15.16 7.43 27.93
CA ASP A 30 16.03 7.57 29.11
C ASP A 30 17.22 6.60 29.11
N HIS A 31 17.17 5.56 28.27
CA HIS A 31 18.26 4.61 28.07
C HIS A 31 19.28 5.04 27.00
N LEU A 32 19.04 6.15 26.30
CA LEU A 32 19.88 6.62 25.20
C LEU A 32 21.02 7.54 25.69
N SER A 33 22.13 7.55 24.93
CA SER A 33 23.16 8.60 25.07
C SER A 33 22.52 9.98 24.87
N PRO A 34 23.01 11.06 25.52
CA PRO A 34 22.45 12.40 25.36
C PRO A 34 22.30 12.85 23.89
N GLU A 35 23.25 12.48 23.03
CA GLU A 35 23.21 12.78 21.60
C GLU A 35 22.13 11.98 20.85
N ASP A 36 21.95 10.71 21.20
CA ASP A 36 20.92 9.85 20.60
C ASP A 36 19.51 10.24 21.07
N ARG A 37 19.39 10.72 22.31
CA ARG A 37 18.15 11.30 22.85
C ARG A 37 17.76 12.58 22.10
N GLU A 38 18.69 13.50 21.89
CA GLU A 38 18.41 14.74 21.13
C GLU A 38 17.97 14.44 19.69
N ARG A 39 18.62 13.48 19.02
CA ARG A 39 18.21 13.02 17.68
C ARG A 39 16.82 12.39 17.69
N ALA A 40 16.51 11.55 18.68
CA ALA A 40 15.21 10.91 18.80
C ALA A 40 14.10 11.94 19.07
N GLU A 41 14.33 12.90 19.97
CA GLU A 41 13.41 14.00 20.25
C GLU A 41 13.17 14.86 19.00
N ALA A 42 14.21 15.15 18.21
CA ALA A 42 14.08 15.87 16.95
C ALA A 42 13.23 15.11 15.91
N MET A 43 13.43 13.80 15.79
CA MET A 43 12.64 12.94 14.88
C MET A 43 11.16 12.89 15.30
N VAL A 44 10.87 12.80 16.60
CA VAL A 44 9.50 12.85 17.14
C VAL A 44 8.84 14.19 16.80
N GLN A 45 9.56 15.31 16.99
CA GLN A 45 9.05 16.63 16.64
C GLN A 45 8.76 16.76 15.14
N GLU A 46 9.63 16.22 14.28
CA GLU A 46 9.43 16.22 12.84
C GLU A 46 8.18 15.42 12.43
N MET A 47 7.99 14.23 13.01
CA MET A 47 6.79 13.42 12.79
C MET A 47 5.52 14.12 13.25
N ALA A 48 5.54 14.76 14.43
CA ALA A 48 4.40 15.53 14.93
C ALA A 48 4.05 16.70 14.00
N ALA A 49 5.05 17.45 13.54
CA ALA A 49 4.86 18.53 12.58
C ALA A 49 4.36 18.04 11.21
N ALA A 50 4.74 16.83 10.78
CA ALA A 50 4.18 16.20 9.58
C ALA A 50 2.71 15.82 9.77
N GLN A 51 2.35 15.23 10.92
CA GLN A 51 0.97 14.89 11.25
C GLN A 51 0.06 16.13 11.31
N GLU A 52 0.54 17.23 11.90
CA GLU A 52 -0.24 18.48 11.97
C GLU A 52 -0.52 19.05 10.57
N ARG A 53 0.48 19.03 9.67
CA ARG A 53 0.28 19.45 8.28
C ARG A 53 -0.77 18.61 7.55
N ILE A 54 -0.74 17.29 7.76
CA ILE A 54 -1.75 16.38 7.19
C ILE A 54 -3.13 16.70 7.75
N ALA A 55 -3.24 16.92 9.07
CA ALA A 55 -4.52 17.25 9.72
C ALA A 55 -5.13 18.56 9.23
N GLN A 56 -4.31 19.52 8.78
CA GLN A 56 -4.77 20.78 8.18
C GLN A 56 -5.16 20.65 6.70
N THR A 57 -4.77 19.56 6.04
CA THR A 57 -5.08 19.35 4.62
C THR A 57 -6.52 18.85 4.46
N PRO A 58 -7.32 19.37 3.51
CA PRO A 58 -8.66 18.84 3.26
C PRO A 58 -8.61 17.33 2.99
N VAL A 59 -9.43 16.56 3.71
CA VAL A 59 -9.42 15.09 3.64
C VAL A 59 -9.64 14.57 2.22
N ALA A 60 -10.46 15.26 1.43
CA ALA A 60 -10.73 14.94 0.02
C ALA A 60 -9.46 14.99 -0.85
N VAL A 61 -8.54 15.92 -0.58
CA VAL A 61 -7.27 16.05 -1.30
C VAL A 61 -6.36 14.87 -0.96
N VAL A 62 -6.23 14.54 0.33
CA VAL A 62 -5.42 13.40 0.79
C VAL A 62 -5.95 12.09 0.21
N ILE A 63 -7.26 11.87 0.27
CA ILE A 63 -7.90 10.70 -0.34
C ILE A 63 -7.63 10.67 -1.85
N SER A 64 -7.79 11.80 -2.55
CA SER A 64 -7.53 11.87 -4.00
C SER A 64 -6.09 11.52 -4.36
N THR A 65 -5.11 11.96 -3.56
CA THR A 65 -3.71 11.55 -3.71
C THR A 65 -3.55 10.04 -3.58
N HIS A 66 -4.20 9.40 -2.61
CA HIS A 66 -4.13 7.94 -2.45
C HIS A 66 -4.85 7.18 -3.57
N LEU A 67 -5.97 7.69 -4.08
CA LEU A 67 -6.67 7.10 -5.22
C LEU A 67 -5.83 7.17 -6.50
N MET A 68 -5.10 8.28 -6.71
CA MET A 68 -4.12 8.36 -7.78
C MET A 68 -3.00 7.32 -7.61
N GLY A 69 -2.54 7.09 -6.38
CA GLY A 69 -1.58 6.01 -6.09
C GLY A 69 -2.09 4.61 -6.45
N LEU A 70 -3.39 4.32 -6.26
CA LEU A 70 -4.00 3.05 -6.71
C LEU A 70 -4.02 2.94 -8.25
N TYR A 71 -4.30 4.05 -8.94
CA TYR A 71 -4.20 4.11 -10.40
C TYR A 71 -2.77 3.84 -10.88
N GLU A 72 -1.77 4.49 -10.29
CA GLU A 72 -0.36 4.30 -10.63
C GLU A 72 0.10 2.87 -10.38
N LEU A 73 -0.32 2.27 -9.27
CA LEU A 73 -0.04 0.87 -8.95
C LEU A 73 -0.60 -0.06 -10.03
N ALA A 74 -1.85 0.14 -10.45
CA ALA A 74 -2.43 -0.61 -11.55
C ALA A 74 -1.63 -0.44 -12.86
N ALA A 75 -1.25 0.79 -13.19
CA ALA A 75 -0.47 1.09 -14.39
C ALA A 75 0.91 0.40 -14.39
N ILE A 76 1.61 0.40 -13.24
CA ILE A 76 2.89 -0.30 -13.08
C ILE A 76 2.72 -1.80 -13.37
N HIS A 77 1.71 -2.45 -12.80
CA HIS A 77 1.46 -3.88 -13.04
C HIS A 77 1.06 -4.20 -14.49
N LEU A 78 0.26 -3.34 -15.13
CA LEU A 78 -0.09 -3.48 -16.55
C LEU A 78 1.09 -3.24 -17.49
N SER A 79 2.09 -2.45 -17.09
CA SER A 79 3.26 -2.14 -17.91
C SER A 79 4.32 -3.24 -17.94
N GLN A 80 4.18 -4.27 -17.09
CA GLN A 80 5.10 -5.41 -17.03
C GLN A 80 5.04 -6.27 -18.30
N GLN A 81 6.08 -7.07 -18.54
CA GLN A 81 6.15 -8.01 -19.66
C GLN A 81 6.55 -9.41 -19.14
N PRO A 82 5.60 -10.38 -19.07
CA PRO A 82 4.17 -10.25 -19.38
C PRO A 82 3.42 -9.36 -18.37
N PRO A 83 2.26 -8.78 -18.74
CA PRO A 83 1.48 -7.93 -17.83
C PRO A 83 0.97 -8.73 -16.63
N ASN A 84 1.07 -8.16 -15.42
CA ASN A 84 0.50 -8.77 -14.23
C ASN A 84 -0.97 -8.36 -14.07
N LEU A 85 -1.86 -9.09 -14.75
CA LEU A 85 -3.30 -8.81 -14.75
C LEU A 85 -3.93 -8.99 -13.37
N LYS A 86 -3.47 -9.98 -12.59
CA LYS A 86 -4.04 -10.26 -11.27
C LYS A 86 -3.89 -9.08 -10.32
N ASP A 87 -2.69 -8.55 -10.17
CA ASP A 87 -2.42 -7.45 -9.23
C ASP A 87 -2.93 -6.11 -9.78
N ALA A 88 -2.88 -5.91 -11.10
CA ALA A 88 -3.52 -4.77 -11.74
C ALA A 88 -5.03 -4.73 -11.48
N SER A 89 -5.72 -5.87 -11.61
CA SER A 89 -7.16 -5.99 -11.34
C SER A 89 -7.49 -5.65 -9.89
N LEU A 90 -6.68 -6.12 -8.92
CA LEU A 90 -6.86 -5.79 -7.52
C LEU A 90 -6.79 -4.28 -7.26
N ALA A 91 -5.79 -3.59 -7.82
CA ALA A 91 -5.64 -2.14 -7.69
C ALA A 91 -6.79 -1.36 -8.36
N ILE A 92 -7.20 -1.78 -9.57
CA ILE A 92 -8.34 -1.18 -10.30
C ILE A 92 -9.65 -1.35 -9.52
N ASN A 93 -9.87 -2.53 -8.93
CA ASN A 93 -11.05 -2.81 -8.13
C ASN A 93 -11.07 -1.98 -6.83
N ALA A 94 -9.92 -1.82 -6.17
CA ALA A 94 -9.80 -0.97 -4.98
C ALA A 94 -10.14 0.50 -5.32
N LEU A 95 -9.57 1.03 -6.41
CA LEU A 95 -9.89 2.38 -6.89
C LEU A 95 -11.38 2.52 -7.20
N GLY A 96 -11.95 1.56 -7.93
CA GLY A 96 -13.36 1.53 -8.28
C GLY A 96 -14.28 1.51 -7.06
N ALA A 97 -14.00 0.65 -6.08
CA ALA A 97 -14.81 0.50 -4.87
C ALA A 97 -14.90 1.82 -4.07
N VAL A 98 -13.80 2.58 -4.00
CA VAL A 98 -13.81 3.89 -3.34
C VAL A 98 -14.56 4.92 -4.16
N MET A 99 -14.29 5.01 -5.47
CA MET A 99 -14.97 5.95 -6.37
C MET A 99 -16.49 5.76 -6.40
N ASP A 100 -16.96 4.51 -6.37
CA ASP A 100 -18.40 4.19 -6.34
C ASP A 100 -19.06 4.66 -5.02
N LYS A 101 -18.30 4.71 -3.91
CA LYS A 101 -18.82 5.10 -2.60
C LYS A 101 -18.74 6.59 -2.31
N LEU A 102 -17.71 7.27 -2.82
CA LEU A 102 -17.39 8.68 -2.52
C LEU A 102 -17.91 9.67 -3.56
N ILE A 103 -19.00 9.33 -4.26
CA ILE A 103 -19.63 10.21 -5.26
C ILE A 103 -19.98 11.57 -4.63
N ASN A 104 -19.56 12.66 -5.29
CA ASN A 104 -19.70 14.05 -4.87
C ASN A 104 -18.97 14.42 -3.55
N GLN A 105 -17.98 13.64 -3.13
CA GLN A 105 -17.22 13.88 -1.88
C GLN A 105 -15.73 14.21 -2.11
N LEU A 106 -15.23 14.08 -3.35
CA LEU A 106 -13.80 14.24 -3.66
C LEU A 106 -13.44 15.64 -4.19
N GLY A 107 -14.42 16.53 -4.30
CA GLY A 107 -14.20 17.90 -4.76
C GLY A 107 -13.73 17.97 -6.21
N GLU A 108 -12.77 18.85 -6.49
CA GLU A 108 -12.33 19.17 -7.85
C GLU A 108 -11.67 17.99 -8.59
N SER A 109 -11.04 17.05 -7.86
CA SER A 109 -10.34 15.92 -8.46
C SER A 109 -11.26 14.78 -8.90
N GLU A 110 -12.54 14.82 -8.56
CA GLU A 110 -13.46 13.69 -8.76
C GLU A 110 -13.63 13.31 -10.23
N GLU A 111 -13.82 14.29 -11.12
CA GLU A 111 -13.99 14.05 -12.56
C GLU A 111 -12.71 13.45 -13.16
N THR A 112 -11.55 14.01 -12.83
CA THR A 112 -10.26 13.49 -13.28
C THR A 112 -10.02 12.04 -12.82
N LEU A 113 -10.38 11.72 -11.57
CA LEU A 113 -10.24 10.35 -11.05
C LEU A 113 -11.21 9.37 -11.72
N LYS A 114 -12.44 9.81 -12.05
CA LYS A 114 -13.40 9.00 -12.84
C LYS A 114 -12.85 8.69 -14.23
N ASP A 115 -12.30 9.68 -14.91
CA ASP A 115 -11.71 9.52 -16.22
C ASP A 115 -10.49 8.59 -16.18
N ALA A 116 -9.61 8.77 -15.21
CA ALA A 116 -8.44 7.90 -15.00
C ALA A 116 -8.85 6.43 -14.76
N LEU A 117 -9.86 6.20 -13.91
CA LEU A 117 -10.42 4.88 -13.66
C LEU A 117 -11.02 4.25 -14.92
N HIS A 118 -11.72 5.04 -15.74
CA HIS A 118 -12.24 4.55 -17.01
C HIS A 118 -11.11 4.13 -17.96
N GLN A 119 -10.09 4.99 -18.12
CA GLN A 119 -8.95 4.72 -19.00
C GLN A 119 -8.18 3.46 -18.60
N ILE A 120 -7.88 3.29 -17.31
CA ILE A 120 -7.11 2.12 -16.85
C ILE A 120 -7.90 0.80 -17.00
N ARG A 121 -9.23 0.83 -16.84
CA ARG A 121 -10.11 -0.33 -17.11
C ARG A 121 -10.07 -0.73 -18.58
N MET A 122 -10.09 0.24 -19.49
CA MET A 122 -9.98 -0.04 -20.92
C MET A 122 -8.60 -0.62 -21.30
N ALA A 123 -7.53 -0.11 -20.69
CA ALA A 123 -6.19 -0.65 -20.86
C ALA A 123 -6.08 -2.11 -20.38
N TYR A 124 -6.65 -2.42 -19.20
CA TYR A 124 -6.71 -3.77 -18.63
C TYR A 124 -7.38 -4.75 -19.60
N VAL A 125 -8.60 -4.44 -20.06
CA VAL A 125 -9.36 -5.33 -20.97
C VAL A 125 -8.60 -5.55 -22.29
N SER A 126 -7.95 -4.50 -22.82
CA SER A 126 -7.17 -4.60 -24.06
C SER A 126 -5.91 -5.46 -23.90
N LEU A 127 -5.33 -5.52 -22.69
CA LEU A 127 -4.20 -6.38 -22.36
C LEU A 127 -4.66 -7.83 -22.14
N GLU A 128 -5.74 -8.03 -21.38
CA GLU A 128 -6.34 -9.33 -21.10
C GLU A 128 -6.73 -10.07 -22.40
N GLN A 129 -7.34 -9.38 -23.35
CA GLN A 129 -7.67 -9.96 -24.66
C GLN A 129 -6.42 -10.41 -25.43
N ARG A 130 -5.33 -9.64 -25.42
CA ARG A 130 -4.08 -9.99 -26.10
C ARG A 130 -3.37 -11.17 -25.43
N ASP A 131 -3.39 -11.23 -24.12
CA ASP A 131 -2.81 -12.32 -23.34
C ASP A 131 -3.54 -13.64 -23.61
N ASN A 132 -4.87 -13.60 -23.65
CA ASN A 132 -5.70 -14.75 -23.99
C ASN A 132 -5.47 -15.24 -25.43
N MET A 133 -5.39 -14.32 -26.41
CA MET A 133 -5.07 -14.68 -27.80
C MET A 133 -3.68 -15.30 -27.96
N THR A 134 -2.71 -14.84 -27.17
CA THR A 134 -1.34 -15.40 -27.19
C THR A 134 -1.35 -16.82 -26.65
N SER A 135 -2.04 -17.04 -25.52
CA SER A 135 -2.19 -18.35 -24.89
C SER A 135 -2.88 -19.38 -25.82
N GLU A 136 -3.98 -18.99 -26.48
CA GLU A 136 -4.69 -19.85 -27.44
C GLU A 136 -3.81 -20.25 -28.64
N SER A 137 -2.96 -19.34 -29.13
CA SER A 137 -2.05 -19.63 -30.25
C SER A 137 -0.90 -20.58 -29.89
N GLU A 138 -0.43 -20.54 -28.64
CA GLU A 138 0.61 -21.45 -28.14
C GLU A 138 0.07 -22.87 -27.92
N GLU A 139 -1.19 -23.00 -27.51
CA GLU A 139 -1.88 -24.29 -27.36
C GLU A 139 -2.16 -24.97 -28.71
N GLU A 140 -2.61 -24.23 -29.74
CA GLU A 140 -2.83 -24.78 -31.08
C GLU A 140 -1.53 -25.23 -31.76
N ASN A 141 -0.42 -24.52 -31.56
CA ASN A 141 0.88 -24.87 -32.14
C ASN A 141 1.59 -26.04 -31.43
N SER A 142 1.06 -26.48 -30.28
CA SER A 142 1.60 -27.61 -29.49
C SER A 142 0.84 -28.93 -29.72
N GLY A 143 -0.10 -28.98 -30.69
CA GLY A 143 -0.81 -30.20 -31.08
C GLY A 143 0.13 -31.31 -31.59
N PRO A 144 -0.24 -32.61 -31.43
CA PRO A 144 0.72 -33.70 -31.53
C PRO A 144 1.28 -33.84 -32.95
N GLU A 145 2.61 -33.77 -33.09
CA GLU A 145 3.31 -34.28 -34.26
C GLU A 145 2.96 -35.77 -34.41
N THR A 146 2.02 -36.07 -35.31
CA THR A 146 1.67 -37.44 -35.67
C THR A 146 2.88 -38.09 -36.32
N THR A 147 3.53 -39.00 -35.59
CA THR A 147 4.58 -39.90 -36.09
C THR A 147 3.98 -41.05 -36.89
#